data_AF-A0A2S9GHE2-F1
#
_entry.id   AF-A0A2S9GHE2-F1
#
_cell.length_a   1.000
_cell.length_b   1.000
_cell.length_c   1.000
_cell.angle_alpha   90.00
_cell.angle_beta   90.00
_cell.angle_gamma   90.00
#
_symmetry.space_group_name_H-M   'P 1'
#
loop_
_entity.id
_entity.type
_entity.pdbx_description
1 polymer ?
#
loop_
_entity_poly.entity_id
_entity_poly.type
_entity_poly.pdbx_seq_one_letter_code
_entity_poly.pdbx_strand_id
1 'polypeptide(L)'
;SLSARLRLAMKQQDIPLWLNSPMTELITDTDGPDGRVVGAVIEKDGRAVRVQARRGVVLASGGFDHDMAWRLQHLPELSRVHELA
;
A
#
# COMPACT_ATOMS: atom_id res chain seq x y z
N SER A 1 14.17 17.41 -7.88
CA SER A 1 13.36 16.19 -7.69
C SER A 1 12.03 16.53 -7.03
N LEU A 2 10.91 15.99 -7.52
CA LEU A 2 9.57 16.15 -6.92
C LEU A 2 9.49 15.47 -5.55
N SER A 3 9.90 14.20 -5.48
CA SER A 3 9.83 13.40 -4.24
C SER A 3 10.66 14.01 -3.10
N ALA A 4 11.84 14.57 -3.41
CA ALA A 4 12.67 15.25 -2.42
C ALA A 4 11.96 16.47 -1.79
N ARG A 5 11.25 17.27 -2.59
CA ARG A 5 10.51 18.43 -2.08
C ARG A 5 9.29 18.04 -1.26
N LEU A 6 8.57 16.98 -1.66
CA LEU A 6 7.46 16.44 -0.86
C LEU A 6 7.98 15.92 0.49
N ARG A 7 9.10 15.20 0.50
CA ARG A 7 9.73 14.72 1.74
C ARG A 7 10.16 15.86 2.67
N LEU A 8 10.66 16.96 2.11
CA LEU A 8 11.01 18.17 2.86
C LEU A 8 9.76 18.83 3.47
N ALA A 9 8.69 19.00 2.69
CA ALA A 9 7.44 19.56 3.16
C ALA A 9 6.83 18.73 4.30
N MET A 10 6.84 17.39 4.20
CA MET A 10 6.41 16.50 5.28
C MET A 10 7.19 16.73 6.58
N LYS A 11 8.52 16.92 6.48
CA LYS A 11 9.38 17.21 7.64
C LYS A 11 9.02 18.56 8.27
N GLN A 12 8.78 19.59 7.45
CA GLN A 12 8.43 20.93 7.92
C GLN A 12 7.05 21.01 8.58
N GLN A 13 6.16 20.06 8.26
CA GLN A 13 4.82 19.95 8.83
C GLN A 13 4.74 18.86 9.92
N ASP A 14 5.87 18.34 10.38
CA ASP A 14 5.97 17.28 11.40
C ASP A 14 5.09 16.05 11.13
N ILE A 15 4.94 15.68 9.86
CA ILE A 15 4.20 14.48 9.46
C ILE A 15 5.07 13.25 9.75
N PRO A 16 4.62 12.30 10.60
CA PRO A 16 5.37 11.09 10.88
C PRO A 16 5.61 10.26 9.61
N LEU A 17 6.82 9.74 9.46
CA LEU A 17 7.19 8.83 8.38
C LEU A 17 7.77 7.56 8.98
N TRP A 18 7.11 6.43 8.71
CA TRP A 18 7.64 5.12 9.01
C TRP A 18 8.20 4.50 7.73
N LEU A 19 9.44 4.02 7.80
CA LEU A 19 10.10 3.25 6.77
C LEU A 19 10.19 1.79 7.24
N ASN A 20 10.39 0.86 6.31
CA ASN A 20 10.40 -0.58 6.62
C ASN A 20 9.15 -1.00 7.41
N SER A 21 7.99 -0.50 6.98
CA SER A 21 6.72 -0.67 7.70
C SER A 21 5.59 -1.06 6.74
N PRO A 22 5.62 -2.28 6.17
CA PRO A 22 4.60 -2.72 5.23
C PRO A 22 3.23 -2.83 5.91
N MET A 23 2.18 -2.40 5.20
CA MET A 23 0.80 -2.64 5.59
C MET A 23 0.39 -4.05 5.19
N THR A 24 -0.29 -4.76 6.09
CA THR A 24 -0.66 -6.17 5.91
C THR A 24 -2.17 -6.42 5.89
N GLU A 25 -2.96 -5.57 6.55
CA GLU A 25 -4.41 -5.74 6.63
C GLU A 25 -5.14 -4.39 6.79
N LEU A 26 -6.33 -4.24 6.18
CA LEU A 26 -7.24 -3.14 6.49
C LEU A 26 -8.10 -3.52 7.69
N ILE A 27 -8.31 -2.58 8.61
CA ILE A 27 -9.22 -2.78 9.75
C ILE A 27 -10.56 -2.16 9.38
N THR A 28 -11.63 -2.96 9.38
CA THR A 28 -13.01 -2.49 9.23
C THR A 28 -13.75 -2.49 10.57
N ASP A 29 -14.83 -1.71 10.67
CA ASP A 29 -15.68 -1.68 11.87
C ASP A 29 -16.64 -2.89 11.96
N THR A 30 -16.95 -3.49 10.83
CA THR A 30 -17.83 -4.63 10.64
C THR A 30 -17.26 -5.54 9.57
N ASP A 31 -17.62 -6.82 9.62
CA ASP A 31 -17.25 -7.79 8.60
C ASP A 31 -18.16 -7.67 7.37
N GLY A 32 -17.62 -7.97 6.19
CA GLY A 32 -18.37 -7.97 4.92
C GLY A 32 -18.04 -6.79 4.00
N PRO A 33 -18.66 -6.75 2.80
CA PRO A 33 -18.29 -5.83 1.73
C PRO A 33 -18.60 -4.36 2.04
N ASP A 34 -19.53 -4.09 2.95
CA ASP A 34 -19.97 -2.73 3.30
C ASP A 34 -19.25 -2.17 4.54
N GLY A 35 -18.29 -2.92 5.10
CA GLY A 35 -17.55 -2.53 6.31
C GLY A 35 -16.73 -1.26 6.08
N ARG A 36 -16.86 -0.28 6.97
CA ARG A 36 -16.11 0.97 6.86
C ARG A 36 -14.67 0.74 7.32
N VAL A 37 -13.71 1.14 6.49
CA VAL A 37 -12.29 1.14 6.88
C VAL A 37 -12.03 2.17 7.98
N VAL A 38 -11.55 1.70 9.12
CA VAL A 38 -11.25 2.50 10.33
C VAL A 38 -9.78 2.45 10.75
N GLY A 39 -8.94 1.72 9.99
CA GLY A 39 -7.51 1.62 10.29
C GLY A 39 -6.79 0.62 9.41
N ALA A 40 -5.55 0.32 9.78
CA ALA A 40 -4.73 -0.71 9.14
C ALA A 40 -3.80 -1.40 10.14
N VAL A 41 -3.43 -2.64 9.84
CA VAL A 41 -2.35 -3.37 10.50
C VAL A 41 -1.06 -3.12 9.71
N ILE A 42 -0.03 -2.70 10.42
CA ILE A 42 1.30 -2.39 9.89
C ILE A 42 2.31 -3.30 10.60
N GLU A 43 3.18 -3.97 9.86
CA GLU A 43 4.34 -4.61 10.47
C GLU A 43 5.41 -3.55 10.70
N LYS A 44 5.88 -3.38 11.94
CA LYS A 44 6.96 -2.43 12.26
C LYS A 44 7.86 -3.02 13.32
N ASP A 45 9.16 -3.01 13.07
CA ASP A 45 10.18 -3.57 13.97
C ASP A 45 9.89 -5.03 14.35
N GLY A 46 9.41 -5.83 13.38
CA GLY A 46 9.05 -7.24 13.54
C GLY A 46 7.76 -7.49 14.34
N ARG A 47 6.91 -6.46 14.54
CA ARG A 47 5.67 -6.56 15.31
C ARG A 47 4.48 -5.99 14.54
N ALA A 48 3.32 -6.62 14.69
CA ALA A 48 2.07 -6.08 14.19
C ALA A 48 1.61 -4.89 15.05
N VAL A 49 1.41 -3.75 14.41
CA VAL A 49 0.92 -2.50 15.00
C VAL A 49 -0.41 -2.14 14.35
N ARG A 50 -1.45 -1.94 15.17
CA ARG A 50 -2.77 -1.52 14.70
C ARG A 50 -2.86 0.00 14.76
N VAL A 51 -3.05 0.65 13.61
CA VAL A 51 -3.18 2.11 13.50
C VAL A 51 -4.62 2.47 13.24
N GLN A 52 -5.23 3.25 14.14
CA GLN A 52 -6.56 3.80 13.93
C GLN A 52 -6.52 5.01 12.99
N ALA A 53 -7.35 4.98 11.96
CA ALA A 53 -7.55 6.08 11.02
C ALA A 53 -8.90 6.76 11.28
N ARG A 54 -8.90 7.95 11.89
CA ARG A 54 -10.14 8.66 12.26
C ARG A 54 -10.98 9.09 11.06
N ARG A 55 -10.33 9.38 9.93
CA ARG A 55 -10.98 9.94 8.73
C ARG A 55 -11.03 8.93 7.57
N GLY A 56 -9.94 8.21 7.35
CA GLY A 56 -9.84 7.19 6.32
C GLY A 56 -8.39 6.78 6.09
N VAL A 57 -8.21 5.77 5.24
CA VAL A 57 -6.90 5.25 4.81
C VAL A 57 -6.73 5.58 3.33
N VAL A 58 -5.56 6.07 2.93
CA VAL A 58 -5.19 6.31 1.53
C VAL A 58 -4.17 5.26 1.12
N LEU A 59 -4.53 4.39 0.16
CA LEU A 59 -3.62 3.42 -0.43
C LEU A 59 -2.90 4.06 -1.62
N ALA A 60 -1.62 4.32 -1.44
CA ALA A 60 -0.74 4.90 -2.46
C ALA A 60 0.55 4.05 -2.61
N SER A 61 0.41 2.72 -2.54
CA SER A 61 1.51 1.75 -2.56
C SER A 61 2.06 1.43 -3.96
N GLY A 62 1.46 1.99 -5.02
CA GLY A 62 1.68 1.54 -6.39
C GLY A 62 0.87 0.30 -6.73
N GLY A 63 1.14 -0.30 -7.89
CA GLY A 63 0.46 -1.49 -8.40
C GLY A 63 1.33 -2.75 -8.33
N PHE A 64 0.87 -3.79 -9.02
CA PHE A 64 1.52 -5.10 -9.11
C PHE A 64 2.56 -5.19 -10.23
N ASP A 65 3.04 -4.07 -10.79
CA ASP A 65 3.94 -4.06 -11.96
C ASP A 65 5.27 -4.80 -11.75
N HIS A 66 5.64 -5.06 -10.50
CA HIS A 66 6.82 -5.81 -10.12
C HIS A 66 6.56 -7.32 -9.92
N ASP A 67 5.29 -7.74 -9.85
CA ASP A 67 4.88 -9.14 -9.67
C ASP A 67 4.55 -9.76 -11.03
N MET A 68 5.40 -10.69 -11.49
CA MET A 68 5.20 -11.33 -12.80
C MET A 68 3.97 -12.25 -12.83
N ALA A 69 3.65 -12.93 -11.73
CA ALA A 69 2.51 -13.83 -11.70
C ALA A 69 1.21 -13.04 -11.86
N TRP A 70 1.08 -11.94 -11.11
CA TRP A 70 -0.06 -11.02 -11.24
C TRP A 70 -0.09 -10.34 -12.61
N ARG A 71 1.07 -9.95 -13.14
CA ARG A 71 1.15 -9.38 -14.50
C ARG A 71 0.67 -10.36 -15.56
N LEU A 72 1.08 -11.62 -15.53
CA LEU A 72 0.60 -12.62 -16.49
C LEU A 72 -0.90 -12.89 -16.35
N GLN A 73 -1.42 -12.87 -15.12
CA GLN A 73 -2.86 -13.05 -14.86
C GLN A 73 -3.70 -11.86 -15.37
N HIS A 74 -3.23 -10.61 -15.19
CA HIS A 74 -4.04 -9.41 -15.43
C HIS A 74 -3.66 -8.62 -16.70
N LEU A 75 -2.50 -8.88 -17.31
CA LEU A 75 -2.01 -8.26 -18.54
C LEU A 75 -1.76 -9.35 -19.61
N PRO A 76 -2.82 -9.95 -20.19
CA PRO A 76 -2.73 -11.14 -21.03
C PRO A 76 -1.90 -10.96 -22.31
N GLU A 77 -1.67 -9.72 -22.75
CA GLU A 77 -0.78 -9.40 -23.87
C GLU A 77 0.68 -9.82 -23.59
N LEU A 78 1.11 -9.86 -22.32
CA LEU A 78 2.46 -10.29 -21.94
C LEU A 78 2.68 -11.78 -22.18
N SER A 79 1.65 -12.59 -21.98
CA SER A 79 1.70 -14.04 -22.23
C SER A 79 1.96 -14.33 -23.71
N ARG A 80 1.35 -13.55 -24.61
CA ARG A 80 1.55 -13.65 -26.06
C ARG A 80 2.98 -13.35 -26.50
N VAL A 81 3.64 -12.38 -25.87
CA VAL A 81 5.06 -12.07 -26.16
C VAL A 81 5.98 -13.16 -25.63
N HIS A 82 5.67 -13.77 -24.49
CA HIS A 82 6.46 -14.86 -23.91
C HIS A 82 6.40 -16.14 -24.78
N GLU A 83 5.26 -16.43 -25.39
CA GLU A 83 5.10 -17.59 -26.29
C GLU A 83 5.79 -17.44 -27.65
N LEU A 84 6.11 -16.20 -28.06
CA LEU A 84 6.78 -15.88 -29.32
C LEU A 84 8.30 -15.74 -29.18
N ALA A 85 8.82 -15.74 -27.95
CA ALA A 85 10.25 -15.65 -27.62
C ALA A 85 10.85 -17.04 -27.34
#